data_AF-A0A640W1F2-F1
#
_entry.id   AF-A0A640W1F2-F1
#
_cell.length_a   1.000
_cell.length_b   1.000
_cell.length_c   1.000
_cell.angle_alpha   90.00
_cell.angle_beta   90.00
_cell.angle_gamma   90.00
#
_symmetry.space_group_name_H-M   'P 1'
#
loop_
_entity.id
_entity.type
_entity.pdbx_description
1 polymer ?
#
loop_
_entity_poly.entity_id
_entity_poly.type
_entity_poly.pdbx_seq_one_letter_code
_entity_poly.pdbx_strand_id
1 'polypeptide(L)'
;MEYNITQAHTAEPPNDGWIGDGISGMRNAINNDECTLISAVAHANCHMSMDVGDSDWATLYHNTKPFFITDYGCHCGDIDACSEGVVNVMLFNSNTELAFACMYHTSYGWGSLEDTNSSSALLQKCFWDYMFNTSKSGGSLNWQLGRAVAYAKDEMAPTINWTYSSAPGSWRCAIEAFLLFGDPALGIKPPLLPEHNIGVKSIDVPDHVNPGELVYINATLVNNGRNNETNVVVSCRINGTEIGNVTIPFFEKQTFQEVSFSWTPAKGWYTVTINETIPGVTENITYDNEKSELVVAGPDVAVLSMNAPQTAILNSMRQVTANIENLGAEDEVINVNLRENGTIVDTVQVFVASKRTQSITL
;
A
#
# COMPACT_ATOMS: atom_id res chain seq x y z
N MET A 1 1.81 -14.11 -14.86
CA MET A 1 2.57 -12.92 -15.30
C MET A 1 3.87 -12.95 -14.51
N GLU A 2 5.03 -13.07 -15.15
CA GLU A 2 6.27 -13.37 -14.44
C GLU A 2 7.37 -12.41 -14.92
N TYR A 3 8.20 -11.95 -13.98
CA TYR A 3 9.42 -11.22 -14.33
C TYR A 3 10.43 -12.15 -14.97
N ASN A 4 11.27 -11.59 -15.83
CA ASN A 4 12.45 -12.31 -16.29
C ASN A 4 13.43 -12.50 -15.12
N ILE A 5 13.69 -13.76 -14.76
CA ILE A 5 14.60 -14.14 -13.67
C ILE A 5 15.93 -14.73 -14.17
N THR A 6 16.31 -14.49 -15.43
CA THR A 6 17.57 -15.03 -15.99
C THR A 6 18.83 -14.46 -15.33
N GLN A 7 18.73 -13.31 -14.65
CA GLN A 7 19.85 -12.68 -13.92
C GLN A 7 19.85 -13.12 -12.45
N ALA A 8 20.04 -14.42 -12.21
CA ALA A 8 20.14 -14.99 -10.87
C ALA A 8 21.60 -15.35 -10.57
N HIS A 9 22.33 -14.45 -9.91
CA HIS A 9 23.78 -14.59 -9.67
C HIS A 9 24.09 -15.00 -8.23
N THR A 10 25.04 -15.92 -8.05
CA THR A 10 25.49 -16.35 -6.73
C THR A 10 27.02 -16.43 -6.66
N ALA A 11 27.58 -16.09 -5.50
CA ALA A 11 28.99 -16.29 -5.19
C ALA A 11 29.29 -17.72 -4.69
N GLU A 12 28.24 -18.46 -4.33
CA GLU A 12 28.31 -19.87 -3.94
C GLU A 12 28.27 -20.80 -5.17
N PRO A 13 28.59 -22.09 -5.05
CA PRO A 13 28.33 -23.06 -6.11
C PRO A 13 26.86 -22.97 -6.58
N PRO A 14 26.60 -22.75 -7.88
CA PRO A 14 25.25 -22.49 -8.35
C PRO A 14 24.38 -23.74 -8.30
N ASN A 15 23.14 -23.55 -7.85
CA ASN A 15 22.05 -24.51 -8.06
C ASN A 15 21.44 -24.32 -9.46
N ASP A 16 20.55 -25.22 -9.86
CA ASP A 16 19.81 -25.10 -11.12
C ASP A 16 19.12 -23.73 -11.24
N GLY A 17 19.38 -23.04 -12.36
CA GLY A 17 18.85 -21.70 -12.63
C GLY A 17 19.70 -20.54 -12.12
N TRP A 18 20.77 -20.79 -11.34
CA TRP A 18 21.70 -19.76 -10.87
C TRP A 18 23.00 -19.74 -11.70
N ILE A 19 23.61 -18.55 -11.78
CA ILE A 19 24.88 -18.29 -12.46
C ILE A 19 25.95 -18.09 -11.39
N GLY A 20 27.03 -18.89 -11.44
CA GLY A 20 28.12 -18.89 -10.45
C GLY A 20 29.18 -17.79 -10.65
N ASP A 21 28.75 -16.57 -10.97
CA ASP A 21 29.63 -15.40 -11.22
C ASP A 21 29.35 -14.22 -10.28
N GLY A 22 28.49 -14.43 -9.28
CA GLY A 22 28.20 -13.54 -8.14
C GLY A 22 28.24 -12.04 -8.47
N ILE A 23 29.15 -11.34 -7.79
CA ILE A 23 29.35 -9.88 -7.92
C ILE A 23 29.67 -9.48 -9.36
N SER A 24 30.48 -10.26 -10.07
CA SER A 24 30.91 -9.90 -11.43
C SER A 24 29.77 -10.02 -12.45
N GLY A 25 28.93 -11.05 -12.31
CA GLY A 25 27.74 -11.24 -13.13
C GLY A 25 26.70 -10.16 -12.88
N MET A 26 26.39 -9.91 -11.60
CA MET A 26 25.49 -8.84 -11.20
C MET A 26 25.93 -7.49 -11.78
N ARG A 27 27.21 -7.13 -11.65
CA ARG A 27 27.74 -5.88 -12.20
C ARG A 27 27.53 -5.79 -13.70
N ASN A 28 27.80 -6.88 -14.43
CA ASN A 28 27.59 -6.90 -15.88
C ASN A 28 26.10 -6.74 -16.23
N ALA A 29 25.20 -7.41 -15.51
CA ALA A 29 23.77 -7.29 -15.73
C ALA A 29 23.25 -5.87 -15.47
N ILE A 30 23.71 -5.21 -14.40
CA ILE A 30 23.39 -3.81 -14.10
C ILE A 30 23.93 -2.89 -15.20
N ASN A 31 25.21 -3.03 -15.56
CA ASN A 31 25.87 -2.20 -16.58
C ASN A 31 25.24 -2.33 -17.98
N ASN A 32 24.54 -3.43 -18.25
CA ASN A 32 23.83 -3.68 -19.50
C ASN A 32 22.31 -3.39 -19.41
N ASP A 33 21.82 -2.74 -18.35
CA ASP A 33 20.40 -2.45 -18.13
C ASP A 33 19.49 -3.70 -18.13
N GLU A 34 20.01 -4.83 -17.65
CA GLU A 34 19.31 -6.12 -17.59
C GLU A 34 18.55 -6.34 -16.27
N CYS A 35 18.74 -5.44 -15.29
CA CYS A 35 18.11 -5.50 -13.97
C CYS A 35 17.20 -4.29 -13.74
N THR A 36 15.98 -4.52 -13.25
CA THR A 36 15.05 -3.46 -12.80
C THR A 36 14.66 -3.63 -11.34
N LEU A 37 14.59 -4.86 -10.85
CA LEU A 37 14.31 -5.20 -9.45
C LEU A 37 15.42 -6.13 -8.96
N ILE A 38 16.08 -5.77 -7.87
CA ILE A 38 17.17 -6.54 -7.28
C ILE A 38 16.75 -6.94 -5.87
N SER A 39 16.88 -8.24 -5.57
CA SER A 39 16.71 -8.77 -4.22
C SER A 39 17.98 -9.50 -3.82
N ALA A 40 18.58 -9.02 -2.74
CA ALA A 40 19.89 -9.45 -2.31
C ALA A 40 19.87 -10.00 -0.89
N VAL A 41 20.82 -10.90 -0.68
CA VAL A 41 21.17 -11.53 0.59
C VAL A 41 22.68 -11.54 0.67
N ALA A 42 23.27 -10.66 1.47
CA ALA A 42 24.72 -10.54 1.56
C ALA A 42 25.16 -9.88 2.86
N HIS A 43 26.47 -9.80 3.08
CA HIS A 43 26.99 -8.90 4.09
C HIS A 43 26.96 -7.45 3.60
N ALA A 44 26.80 -6.56 4.57
CA ALA A 44 26.74 -5.14 4.36
C ALA A 44 27.24 -4.40 5.59
N ASN A 45 27.51 -3.11 5.41
CA ASN A 45 27.69 -2.12 6.45
C ASN A 45 27.32 -0.75 5.87
N CYS A 46 27.52 0.34 6.61
CA CYS A 46 27.16 1.68 6.13
C CYS A 46 27.88 2.11 4.82
N HIS A 47 29.03 1.50 4.49
CA HIS A 47 29.79 1.70 3.25
C HIS A 47 29.61 0.56 2.22
N MET A 48 28.70 -0.40 2.43
CA MET A 48 28.64 -1.61 1.62
C MET A 48 27.22 -2.16 1.51
N SER A 49 26.84 -2.60 0.30
CA SER A 49 25.64 -3.42 0.06
C SER A 49 26.02 -4.53 -0.90
N MET A 50 25.48 -5.73 -0.70
CA MET A 50 25.76 -6.90 -1.55
C MET A 50 27.23 -7.35 -1.60
N ASP A 51 27.98 -7.23 -0.50
CA ASP A 51 29.44 -7.43 -0.46
C ASP A 51 30.25 -6.48 -1.37
N VAL A 52 29.62 -5.40 -1.84
CA VAL A 52 30.23 -4.40 -2.73
C VAL A 52 30.30 -3.04 -2.01
N GLY A 53 31.51 -2.49 -1.95
CA GLY A 53 31.76 -1.19 -1.32
C GLY A 53 31.18 -0.02 -2.13
N ASP A 54 30.85 1.06 -1.44
CA ASP A 54 30.34 2.32 -2.00
C ASP A 54 31.24 2.90 -3.11
N SER A 55 32.56 2.84 -2.96
CA SER A 55 33.52 3.27 -3.98
C SER A 55 33.48 2.42 -5.26
N ASP A 56 33.26 1.11 -5.14
CA ASP A 56 33.09 0.22 -6.28
C ASP A 56 31.72 0.46 -6.93
N TRP A 57 30.64 0.56 -6.14
CA TRP A 57 29.33 1.00 -6.62
C TRP A 57 29.43 2.30 -7.42
N ALA A 58 30.18 3.28 -6.90
CA ALA A 58 30.31 4.58 -7.51
C ALA A 58 31.06 4.57 -8.86
N THR A 59 32.05 3.69 -9.01
CA THR A 59 33.02 3.75 -10.11
C THR A 59 32.91 2.62 -11.13
N LEU A 60 32.41 1.46 -10.72
CA LEU A 60 32.34 0.25 -11.54
C LEU A 60 30.92 -0.08 -12.01
N TYR A 61 29.91 0.50 -11.38
CA TYR A 61 28.50 0.30 -11.73
C TYR A 61 27.93 1.54 -12.39
N HIS A 62 27.17 1.33 -13.45
CA HIS A 62 26.47 2.35 -14.20
C HIS A 62 25.21 1.75 -14.82
N ASN A 63 24.23 2.56 -15.15
CA ASN A 63 23.05 2.14 -15.88
C ASN A 63 22.43 3.36 -16.58
N THR A 64 21.57 3.11 -17.56
CA THR A 64 20.68 4.14 -18.12
C THR A 64 19.24 3.94 -17.65
N LYS A 65 18.96 2.80 -17.01
CA LYS A 65 17.68 2.46 -16.39
C LYS A 65 17.91 2.17 -14.90
N PRO A 66 17.58 3.12 -14.01
CA PRO A 66 17.76 2.91 -12.58
C PRO A 66 16.89 1.74 -12.10
N PHE A 67 17.37 1.06 -11.06
CA PHE A 67 16.71 -0.12 -10.49
C PHE A 67 16.15 0.15 -9.09
N PHE A 68 15.30 -0.75 -8.61
CA PHE A 68 14.99 -0.88 -7.19
C PHE A 68 15.84 -1.99 -6.60
N ILE A 69 16.39 -1.77 -5.40
CA ILE A 69 17.19 -2.77 -4.70
C ILE A 69 16.68 -3.02 -3.29
N THR A 70 16.63 -4.28 -2.91
CA THR A 70 16.43 -4.70 -1.53
C THR A 70 17.66 -5.49 -1.10
N ASP A 71 18.24 -5.11 0.03
CA ASP A 71 19.34 -5.83 0.67
C ASP A 71 19.07 -5.83 2.16
N TYR A 72 19.05 -7.00 2.76
CA TYR A 72 18.87 -7.11 4.20
C TYR A 72 20.17 -7.30 4.97
N GLY A 73 21.33 -7.07 4.36
CA GLY A 73 22.59 -6.99 5.07
C GLY A 73 22.58 -5.92 6.19
N CYS A 74 23.53 -6.02 7.11
CA CYS A 74 23.60 -5.13 8.26
C CYS A 74 23.97 -3.68 7.85
N HIS A 75 23.34 -2.69 8.47
CA HIS A 75 23.71 -1.27 8.45
C HIS A 75 23.82 -0.61 7.05
N CYS A 76 23.39 -1.23 5.95
CA CYS A 76 23.42 -0.60 4.63
C CYS A 76 22.52 0.63 4.50
N GLY A 77 21.54 0.80 5.39
CA GLY A 77 20.68 1.97 5.51
C GLY A 77 21.10 2.96 6.60
N ASP A 78 22.23 2.74 7.27
CA ASP A 78 22.67 3.51 8.44
C ASP A 78 23.30 4.86 8.02
N ILE A 79 22.43 5.83 7.73
CA ILE A 79 22.80 7.13 7.15
C ILE A 79 23.41 8.13 8.16
N ASP A 80 23.34 7.86 9.46
CA ASP A 80 23.99 8.66 10.50
C ASP A 80 25.31 8.06 11.00
N ALA A 81 25.58 6.78 10.72
CA ALA A 81 26.86 6.15 11.03
C ALA A 81 28.02 6.53 10.09
N CYS A 82 27.73 6.97 8.86
CA CYS A 82 28.74 7.37 7.86
C CYS A 82 28.36 8.67 7.16
N SER A 83 29.35 9.49 6.80
CA SER A 83 29.10 10.81 6.19
C SER A 83 28.56 10.73 4.76
N GLU A 84 28.98 9.73 3.99
CA GLU A 84 28.54 9.44 2.61
C GLU A 84 28.59 7.92 2.41
N GLY A 85 27.49 7.24 2.74
CA GLY A 85 27.41 5.77 2.69
C GLY A 85 26.90 5.20 1.38
N VAL A 86 26.68 3.88 1.37
CA VAL A 86 26.15 3.17 0.20
C VAL A 86 24.77 3.70 -0.23
N VAL A 87 23.92 4.15 0.70
CA VAL A 87 22.64 4.82 0.37
C VAL A 87 22.87 6.05 -0.51
N ASN A 88 23.86 6.88 -0.17
CA ASN A 88 24.15 8.09 -0.93
C ASN A 88 24.62 7.76 -2.33
N VAL A 89 25.44 6.71 -2.49
CA VAL A 89 25.88 6.25 -3.81
C VAL A 89 24.70 5.70 -4.61
N MET A 90 23.85 4.89 -4.01
CA MET A 90 22.69 4.33 -4.72
C MET A 90 21.76 5.42 -5.26
N LEU A 91 21.45 6.42 -4.44
CA LEU A 91 20.45 7.43 -4.76
C LEU A 91 21.02 8.70 -5.41
N PHE A 92 22.32 8.99 -5.30
CA PHE A 92 22.87 10.30 -5.68
C PHE A 92 24.23 10.25 -6.41
N ASN A 93 24.77 9.07 -6.78
CA ASN A 93 26.10 8.95 -7.40
C ASN A 93 26.25 9.67 -8.76
N SER A 94 25.15 9.95 -9.46
CA SER A 94 25.19 10.65 -10.75
C SER A 94 23.86 11.33 -11.08
N ASN A 95 23.81 12.07 -12.19
CA ASN A 95 22.57 12.68 -12.71
C ASN A 95 21.47 11.65 -13.06
N THR A 96 21.80 10.37 -13.19
CA THR A 96 20.83 9.29 -13.43
C THR A 96 20.55 8.45 -12.19
N GLU A 97 21.29 8.68 -11.09
CA GLU A 97 21.28 7.82 -9.90
C GLU A 97 21.66 6.36 -10.28
N LEU A 98 21.87 5.45 -9.33
CA LEU A 98 22.01 4.02 -9.66
C LEU A 98 20.69 3.30 -9.43
N ALA A 99 20.08 3.56 -8.28
CA ALA A 99 18.79 3.06 -7.88
C ALA A 99 17.82 4.24 -7.71
N PHE A 100 16.56 4.03 -8.08
CA PHE A 100 15.51 5.01 -7.78
C PHE A 100 14.93 4.84 -6.36
N ALA A 101 15.18 3.68 -5.73
CA ALA A 101 14.86 3.42 -4.35
C ALA A 101 15.63 2.21 -3.81
N CYS A 102 15.92 2.24 -2.51
CA CYS A 102 16.56 1.15 -1.77
C CYS A 102 15.68 0.74 -0.58
N MET A 103 15.64 -0.56 -0.29
CA MET A 103 15.04 -1.07 0.94
C MET A 103 16.12 -1.77 1.77
N TYR A 104 16.58 -1.10 2.82
CA TYR A 104 17.79 -1.43 3.57
C TYR A 104 17.55 -1.42 5.08
N HIS A 105 18.40 -2.15 5.81
CA HIS A 105 18.42 -2.12 7.27
C HIS A 105 19.29 -0.97 7.78
N THR A 106 18.73 -0.14 8.67
CA THR A 106 19.48 0.88 9.42
C THR A 106 20.25 0.32 10.62
N SER A 107 20.03 -0.95 10.97
CA SER A 107 20.73 -1.65 12.04
C SER A 107 21.11 -3.06 11.58
N TYR A 108 21.09 -4.05 12.47
CA TYR A 108 21.42 -5.42 12.09
C TYR A 108 20.41 -6.00 11.11
N GLY A 109 20.97 -6.56 10.04
CA GLY A 109 20.32 -7.49 9.14
C GLY A 109 20.43 -8.90 9.72
N TRP A 110 19.30 -9.58 9.91
CA TRP A 110 19.27 -10.88 10.56
C TRP A 110 19.10 -11.97 9.52
N GLY A 111 20.19 -12.68 9.22
CA GLY A 111 20.21 -13.88 8.37
C GLY A 111 20.10 -15.18 9.18
N SER A 112 19.94 -16.29 8.47
CA SER A 112 20.07 -17.65 8.99
C SER A 112 21.14 -18.36 8.16
N LEU A 113 22.02 -19.14 8.82
CA LEU A 113 23.10 -19.85 8.14
C LEU A 113 22.60 -21.08 7.36
N GLU A 114 21.47 -21.64 7.79
CA GLU A 114 20.99 -22.95 7.30
C GLU A 114 19.78 -22.82 6.38
N ASP A 115 19.10 -21.67 6.39
CA ASP A 115 17.89 -21.44 5.61
C ASP A 115 17.63 -19.94 5.32
N THR A 116 16.52 -19.66 4.64
CA THR A 116 16.05 -18.30 4.38
C THR A 116 14.91 -17.88 5.31
N ASN A 117 14.78 -18.48 6.50
CA ASN A 117 13.66 -18.24 7.43
C ASN A 117 14.00 -17.25 8.55
N SER A 118 15.01 -16.41 8.34
CA SER A 118 15.34 -15.35 9.29
C SER A 118 14.32 -14.20 9.26
N SER A 119 14.31 -13.36 10.31
CA SER A 119 13.37 -12.25 10.39
C SER A 119 13.50 -11.27 9.22
N SER A 120 14.73 -10.94 8.80
CA SER A 120 14.94 -10.08 7.64
C SER A 120 14.52 -10.71 6.32
N ALA A 121 14.81 -12.01 6.13
CA ALA A 121 14.41 -12.72 4.91
C ALA A 121 12.89 -12.85 4.83
N LEU A 122 12.20 -13.09 5.96
CA LEU A 122 10.74 -13.11 5.98
C LEU A 122 10.14 -11.74 5.67
N LEU A 123 10.71 -10.66 6.19
CA LEU A 123 10.25 -9.30 5.91
C LEU A 123 10.33 -8.96 4.42
N GLN A 124 11.46 -9.29 3.78
CA GLN A 124 11.64 -9.14 2.34
C GLN A 124 10.65 -10.02 1.54
N LYS A 125 10.39 -11.26 2.00
CA LYS A 125 9.38 -12.14 1.38
C LYS A 125 7.97 -11.55 1.50
N CYS A 126 7.59 -11.00 2.65
CA CYS A 126 6.29 -10.35 2.83
C CYS A 126 6.12 -9.13 1.92
N PHE A 127 7.18 -8.34 1.73
CA PHE A 127 7.18 -7.23 0.77
C PHE A 127 6.89 -7.72 -0.66
N TRP A 128 7.60 -8.76 -1.12
CA TRP A 128 7.38 -9.30 -2.46
C TRP A 128 6.08 -10.05 -2.61
N ASP A 129 5.60 -10.69 -1.56
CA ASP A 129 4.30 -11.35 -1.54
C ASP A 129 3.16 -10.33 -1.69
N TYR A 130 3.22 -9.15 -1.04
CA TYR A 130 2.26 -8.08 -1.31
C TYR A 130 2.21 -7.72 -2.80
N MET A 131 3.38 -7.48 -3.39
CA MET A 131 3.49 -7.10 -4.79
C MET A 131 2.98 -8.22 -5.69
N PHE A 132 3.54 -9.43 -5.62
CA PHE A 132 3.28 -10.45 -6.63
C PHE A 132 2.03 -11.29 -6.37
N ASN A 133 1.43 -11.21 -5.18
CA ASN A 133 0.14 -11.80 -4.88
C ASN A 133 -0.98 -10.77 -5.08
N THR A 134 -1.58 -10.76 -6.27
CA THR A 134 -2.65 -9.79 -6.61
C THR A 134 -3.91 -9.94 -5.77
N SER A 135 -4.11 -11.07 -5.08
CA SER A 135 -5.19 -11.21 -4.10
C SER A 135 -4.95 -10.38 -2.84
N LYS A 136 -3.68 -10.09 -2.51
CA LYS A 136 -3.24 -9.25 -1.39
C LYS A 136 -3.14 -7.78 -1.79
N SER A 137 -2.48 -7.48 -2.91
CA SER A 137 -2.34 -6.09 -3.38
C SER A 137 -3.63 -5.53 -3.99
N GLY A 138 -4.56 -6.37 -4.43
CA GLY A 138 -5.74 -5.91 -5.20
C GLY A 138 -5.39 -5.47 -6.63
N GLY A 139 -4.28 -5.95 -7.18
CA GLY A 139 -3.84 -5.70 -8.55
C GLY A 139 -2.58 -4.82 -8.66
N SER A 140 -2.01 -4.78 -9.87
CA SER A 140 -0.72 -4.11 -10.14
C SER A 140 -0.72 -2.60 -9.93
N LEU A 141 -1.89 -1.95 -9.95
CA LEU A 141 -2.04 -0.53 -9.63
C LEU A 141 -1.66 -0.19 -8.17
N ASN A 142 -1.71 -1.18 -7.28
CA ASN A 142 -1.35 -1.03 -5.88
C ASN A 142 0.08 -1.45 -5.58
N TRP A 143 0.92 -1.74 -6.58
CA TRP A 143 2.33 -2.12 -6.41
C TRP A 143 3.23 -0.93 -6.01
N GLN A 144 2.78 -0.15 -5.03
CA GLN A 144 3.46 1.01 -4.48
C GLN A 144 4.45 0.59 -3.40
N LEU A 145 5.68 1.11 -3.46
CA LEU A 145 6.77 0.74 -2.54
C LEU A 145 6.37 0.92 -1.07
N GLY A 146 5.76 2.07 -0.74
CA GLY A 146 5.33 2.37 0.63
C GLY A 146 4.25 1.43 1.14
N ARG A 147 3.31 1.02 0.28
CA ARG A 147 2.25 0.06 0.64
C ARG A 147 2.83 -1.32 0.93
N ALA A 148 3.76 -1.79 0.09
CA ALA A 148 4.41 -3.08 0.28
C ALA A 148 5.25 -3.12 1.57
N VAL A 149 5.95 -2.02 1.90
CA VAL A 149 6.71 -1.89 3.16
C VAL A 149 5.77 -1.92 4.36
N ALA A 150 4.68 -1.14 4.32
CA ALA A 150 3.70 -1.11 5.40
C ALA A 150 3.08 -2.49 5.61
N TYR A 151 2.64 -3.14 4.53
CA TYR A 151 2.11 -4.50 4.55
C TYR A 151 3.09 -5.49 5.18
N ALA A 152 4.36 -5.48 4.75
CA ALA A 152 5.36 -6.39 5.28
C ALA A 152 5.56 -6.24 6.80
N LYS A 153 5.54 -4.99 7.30
CA LYS A 153 5.63 -4.71 8.74
C LYS A 153 4.38 -5.14 9.48
N ASP A 154 3.19 -4.91 8.92
CA ASP A 154 1.91 -5.30 9.52
C ASP A 154 1.77 -6.82 9.61
N GLU A 155 2.13 -7.56 8.55
CA GLU A 155 2.14 -9.02 8.55
C GLU A 155 3.08 -9.59 9.61
N MET A 156 4.21 -8.91 9.86
CA MET A 156 5.17 -9.30 10.88
C MET A 156 4.84 -8.74 12.27
N ALA A 157 3.89 -7.82 12.44
CA ALA A 157 3.59 -7.20 13.72
C ALA A 157 3.30 -8.21 14.86
N PRO A 158 2.59 -9.35 14.63
CA PRO A 158 2.38 -10.37 15.66
C PRO A 158 3.67 -11.03 16.18
N THR A 159 4.76 -10.92 15.42
CA THR A 159 6.07 -11.51 15.75
C THR A 159 7.00 -10.54 16.49
N ILE A 160 6.55 -9.33 16.84
CA ILE A 160 7.41 -8.28 17.43
C ILE A 160 8.09 -8.68 18.75
N ASN A 161 7.56 -9.68 19.46
CA ASN A 161 8.14 -10.24 20.67
C ASN A 161 8.76 -11.64 20.48
N TRP A 162 8.83 -12.13 19.25
CA TRP A 162 9.54 -13.36 18.94
C TRP A 162 11.05 -13.13 19.09
N THR A 163 11.72 -14.10 19.67
CA THR A 163 13.13 -13.98 20.00
C THR A 163 13.78 -15.34 19.94
N TYR A 164 14.92 -15.43 19.26
CA TYR A 164 15.80 -16.59 19.34
C TYR A 164 16.82 -16.35 20.43
N SER A 165 17.19 -17.39 21.17
CA SER A 165 18.21 -17.27 22.24
C SER A 165 19.56 -16.79 21.71
N SER A 166 19.90 -17.18 20.47
CA SER A 166 21.10 -16.75 19.75
C SER A 166 21.00 -15.37 19.10
N ALA A 167 19.79 -14.84 18.93
CA ALA A 167 19.54 -13.55 18.27
C ALA A 167 18.41 -12.78 18.98
N PRO A 168 18.64 -12.29 20.22
CA PRO A 168 17.60 -11.63 20.99
C PRO A 168 17.10 -10.35 20.34
N GLY A 169 15.79 -10.21 20.16
CA GLY A 169 15.18 -9.01 19.58
C GLY A 169 15.31 -8.86 18.05
N SER A 170 15.81 -9.88 17.35
CA SER A 170 15.97 -9.89 15.89
C SER A 170 14.71 -9.56 15.10
N TRP A 171 13.54 -9.99 15.58
CA TRP A 171 12.25 -9.72 14.93
C TRP A 171 11.83 -8.26 15.07
N ARG A 172 11.87 -7.72 16.31
CA ARG A 172 11.61 -6.30 16.56
C ARG A 172 12.55 -5.40 15.76
N CYS A 173 13.85 -5.72 15.81
CA CYS A 173 14.89 -5.00 15.09
C CYS A 173 14.63 -4.99 13.59
N ALA A 174 14.24 -6.11 12.98
CA ALA A 174 13.92 -6.15 11.55
C ALA A 174 12.71 -5.27 11.19
N ILE A 175 11.62 -5.33 11.96
CA ILE A 175 10.40 -4.54 11.71
C ILE A 175 10.70 -3.03 11.80
N GLU A 176 11.48 -2.62 12.81
CA GLU A 176 11.78 -1.21 13.06
C GLU A 176 12.85 -0.65 12.11
N ALA A 177 13.87 -1.45 11.75
CA ALA A 177 15.06 -0.96 11.05
C ALA A 177 15.06 -1.17 9.54
N PHE A 178 14.15 -1.99 8.98
CA PHE A 178 14.04 -2.12 7.53
C PHE A 178 13.23 -0.95 6.97
N LEU A 179 13.91 -0.04 6.27
CA LEU A 179 13.36 1.22 5.79
C LEU A 179 13.46 1.33 4.28
N LEU A 180 12.49 2.07 3.72
CA LEU A 180 12.50 2.51 2.34
C LEU A 180 13.21 3.85 2.23
N PHE A 181 14.21 3.91 1.36
CA PHE A 181 14.89 5.12 0.93
C PHE A 181 14.48 5.38 -0.52
N GLY A 182 13.63 6.38 -0.74
CA GLY A 182 13.05 6.70 -2.05
C GLY A 182 11.61 7.20 -1.90
N ASP A 183 10.90 7.32 -3.02
CA ASP A 183 9.50 7.76 -3.02
C ASP A 183 8.54 6.60 -2.65
N PRO A 184 7.84 6.64 -1.49
CA PRO A 184 6.87 5.60 -1.12
C PRO A 184 5.67 5.53 -2.05
N ALA A 185 5.35 6.59 -2.79
CA ALA A 185 4.25 6.62 -3.75
C ALA A 185 4.60 5.95 -5.09
N LEU A 186 5.89 5.69 -5.35
CA LEU A 186 6.34 5.10 -6.59
C LEU A 186 5.82 3.67 -6.75
N GLY A 187 5.24 3.40 -7.92
CA GLY A 187 4.76 2.07 -8.31
C GLY A 187 5.79 1.28 -9.11
N ILE A 188 5.93 0.00 -8.80
CA ILE A 188 6.68 -0.94 -9.65
C ILE A 188 5.83 -1.31 -10.86
N LYS A 189 6.42 -1.23 -12.06
CA LYS A 189 5.76 -1.59 -13.31
C LYS A 189 5.65 -3.12 -13.44
N PRO A 190 4.48 -3.67 -13.84
CA PRO A 190 4.33 -5.09 -14.03
C PRO A 190 5.23 -5.64 -15.16
N PRO A 191 5.61 -6.93 -15.10
CA PRO A 191 6.54 -7.51 -16.08
C PRO A 191 5.95 -7.69 -17.47
N LEU A 192 4.62 -7.73 -17.56
CA LEU A 192 3.90 -7.68 -18.83
C LEU A 192 2.96 -6.48 -18.81
N LEU A 193 3.11 -5.61 -19.81
CA LEU A 193 2.13 -4.57 -20.10
C LEU A 193 1.13 -5.11 -21.13
N PRO A 194 -0.18 -5.11 -20.85
CA PRO A 194 -1.19 -5.44 -21.84
C PRO A 194 -1.13 -4.45 -23.02
N GLU A 195 -1.56 -4.87 -24.22
CA GLU A 195 -1.58 -3.98 -25.40
C GLU A 195 -2.52 -2.79 -25.16
N HIS A 196 -3.70 -3.05 -24.60
CA HIS A 196 -4.72 -2.06 -24.23
C HIS A 196 -5.10 -2.29 -22.77
N ASN A 197 -5.09 -1.23 -21.95
CA ASN A 197 -5.64 -1.24 -20.60
C ASN A 197 -5.84 0.17 -20.06
N ILE A 198 -7.09 0.51 -19.75
CA ILE A 198 -7.49 1.63 -18.92
C ILE A 198 -8.07 1.06 -17.62
N GLY A 199 -7.66 1.63 -16.49
CA GLY A 199 -8.19 1.30 -15.18
C GLY A 199 -8.69 2.53 -14.42
N VAL A 200 -9.69 2.36 -13.56
CA VAL A 200 -10.07 3.33 -12.53
C VAL A 200 -9.19 3.13 -11.30
N LYS A 201 -8.20 4.01 -11.13
CA LYS A 201 -7.23 3.93 -10.03
C LYS A 201 -7.88 4.34 -8.69
N SER A 202 -8.60 5.45 -8.68
CA SER A 202 -9.22 5.99 -7.47
C SER A 202 -10.50 6.76 -7.77
N ILE A 203 -11.41 6.70 -6.81
CA ILE A 203 -12.58 7.57 -6.71
C ILE A 203 -12.34 8.42 -5.45
N ASP A 204 -12.33 9.73 -5.62
CA ASP A 204 -12.23 10.71 -4.56
C ASP A 204 -13.60 11.36 -4.37
N VAL A 205 -14.30 10.87 -3.35
CA VAL A 205 -15.61 11.34 -2.89
C VAL A 205 -15.64 11.17 -1.36
N PRO A 206 -16.16 12.15 -0.59
CA PRO A 206 -16.29 11.98 0.84
C PRO A 206 -17.21 10.81 1.18
N ASP A 207 -16.82 9.99 2.16
CA ASP A 207 -17.59 8.85 2.63
C ASP A 207 -18.91 9.26 3.33
N HIS A 208 -18.96 10.48 3.86
CA HIS A 208 -20.15 11.10 4.46
C HIS A 208 -20.36 12.51 3.92
N VAL A 209 -21.58 12.80 3.48
CA VAL A 209 -21.96 14.07 2.85
C VAL A 209 -23.29 14.60 3.37
N ASN A 210 -23.53 15.89 3.21
CA ASN A 210 -24.80 16.51 3.56
C ASN A 210 -25.85 16.23 2.46
N PRO A 211 -27.05 15.77 2.82
CA PRO A 211 -28.16 15.63 1.87
C PRO A 211 -28.55 16.99 1.27
N GLY A 212 -28.83 17.02 -0.02
CA GLY A 212 -29.28 18.22 -0.73
C GLY A 212 -28.16 19.20 -1.11
N GLU A 213 -26.92 18.93 -0.71
CA GLU A 213 -25.76 19.72 -1.11
C GLU A 213 -25.05 19.11 -2.33
N LEU A 214 -24.36 19.96 -3.09
CA LEU A 214 -23.59 19.52 -4.26
C LEU A 214 -22.30 18.82 -3.81
N VAL A 215 -22.11 17.59 -4.27
CA VAL A 215 -20.93 16.75 -4.04
C VAL A 215 -20.20 16.56 -5.36
N TYR A 216 -18.87 16.65 -5.33
CA TYR A 216 -18.01 16.31 -6.45
C TYR A 216 -17.48 14.89 -6.29
N ILE A 217 -17.52 14.14 -7.39
CA ILE A 217 -16.96 12.78 -7.49
C ILE A 217 -15.82 12.89 -8.48
N ASN A 218 -14.59 12.94 -7.98
CA ASN A 218 -13.40 12.96 -8.82
C ASN A 218 -12.94 11.51 -9.04
N ALA A 219 -12.48 11.21 -10.23
CA ALA A 219 -11.90 9.90 -10.53
C ALA A 219 -10.56 10.07 -11.23
N THR A 220 -9.57 9.32 -10.77
CA THR A 220 -8.27 9.21 -11.43
C THR A 220 -8.26 7.92 -12.22
N LEU A 221 -8.11 8.05 -13.53
CA LEU A 221 -7.94 6.93 -14.44
C LEU A 221 -6.46 6.77 -14.77
N VAL A 222 -6.09 5.58 -15.21
CA VAL A 222 -4.74 5.26 -15.68
C VAL A 222 -4.81 4.52 -17.00
N ASN A 223 -3.98 4.94 -17.95
CA ASN A 223 -3.66 4.10 -19.10
C ASN A 223 -2.38 3.33 -18.77
N ASN A 224 -2.51 2.07 -18.37
CA ASN A 224 -1.38 1.16 -18.08
C ASN A 224 -1.14 0.16 -19.22
N GLY A 225 -1.76 0.37 -20.39
CA GLY A 225 -1.48 -0.35 -21.63
C GLY A 225 -0.22 0.12 -22.36
N ARG A 226 0.17 -0.60 -23.42
CA ARG A 226 1.28 -0.24 -24.31
C ARG A 226 0.90 0.79 -25.37
N ASN A 227 -0.40 0.98 -25.62
CA ASN A 227 -0.94 1.85 -26.65
C ASN A 227 -1.65 3.08 -26.07
N ASN A 228 -1.63 4.17 -26.82
CA ASN A 228 -2.48 5.31 -26.54
C ASN A 228 -3.91 4.96 -26.91
N GLU A 229 -4.89 5.45 -26.14
CA GLU A 229 -6.30 5.21 -26.40
C GLU A 229 -7.00 6.49 -26.86
N THR A 230 -8.11 6.33 -27.57
CA THR A 230 -8.93 7.46 -28.04
C THR A 230 -10.38 7.21 -27.74
N ASN A 231 -11.11 8.30 -27.46
CA ASN A 231 -12.55 8.27 -27.17
C ASN A 231 -12.92 7.32 -26.02
N VAL A 232 -12.09 7.26 -24.97
CA VAL A 232 -12.36 6.48 -23.76
C VAL A 232 -13.57 7.11 -23.07
N VAL A 233 -14.64 6.34 -22.87
CA VAL A 233 -15.87 6.80 -22.22
C VAL A 233 -15.83 6.41 -20.76
N VAL A 234 -15.97 7.38 -19.88
CA VAL A 234 -16.01 7.21 -18.43
C VAL A 234 -17.40 7.56 -17.94
N SER A 235 -18.09 6.61 -17.31
CA SER A 235 -19.43 6.76 -16.78
C SER A 235 -19.42 6.78 -15.25
N CYS A 236 -20.26 7.62 -14.67
CA CYS A 236 -20.53 7.65 -13.24
C CYS A 236 -21.95 7.17 -12.96
N ARG A 237 -22.08 6.21 -12.04
CA ARG A 237 -23.37 5.60 -11.65
C ARG A 237 -23.58 5.73 -10.15
N ILE A 238 -24.82 6.01 -9.75
CA ILE A 238 -25.27 6.01 -8.37
C ILE A 238 -26.29 4.90 -8.20
N ASN A 239 -26.01 3.92 -7.33
CA ASN A 239 -26.83 2.71 -7.16
C ASN A 239 -27.16 2.02 -8.51
N GLY A 240 -26.15 1.94 -9.39
CA GLY A 240 -26.28 1.34 -10.73
C GLY A 240 -26.94 2.23 -11.80
N THR A 241 -27.46 3.41 -11.44
CA THR A 241 -28.07 4.35 -12.41
C THR A 241 -27.04 5.38 -12.87
N GLU A 242 -26.80 5.47 -14.18
CA GLU A 242 -25.89 6.48 -14.74
C GLU A 242 -26.41 7.90 -14.51
N ILE A 243 -25.58 8.75 -13.91
CA ILE A 243 -25.86 10.18 -13.69
C ILE A 243 -25.14 11.08 -14.69
N GLY A 244 -24.12 10.55 -15.37
CA GLY A 244 -23.38 11.25 -16.40
C GLY A 244 -22.19 10.46 -16.92
N ASN A 245 -21.63 10.91 -18.03
CA ASN A 245 -20.41 10.38 -18.62
C ASN A 245 -19.53 11.49 -19.20
N VAL A 246 -18.25 11.20 -19.36
CA VAL A 246 -17.23 12.06 -19.98
C VAL A 246 -16.49 11.22 -21.02
N THR A 247 -16.15 11.81 -22.16
CA THR A 247 -15.29 11.16 -23.17
C THR A 247 -13.90 11.80 -23.15
N ILE A 248 -12.87 11.00 -22.90
CA ILE A 248 -11.47 11.41 -23.01
C ILE A 248 -11.04 11.20 -24.47
N PRO A 249 -10.81 12.26 -25.25
CA PRO A 249 -10.56 12.13 -26.69
C PRO A 249 -9.22 11.45 -27.00
N PHE A 250 -8.22 11.65 -26.15
CA PHE A 250 -6.90 11.05 -26.25
C PHE A 250 -6.36 10.77 -24.85
N PHE A 251 -5.95 9.52 -24.60
CA PHE A 251 -5.37 9.09 -23.33
C PHE A 251 -4.00 8.46 -23.60
N GLU A 252 -2.95 9.22 -23.31
CA GLU A 252 -1.57 8.79 -23.50
C GLU A 252 -1.23 7.57 -22.64
N LYS A 253 -0.53 6.60 -23.22
CA LYS A 253 -0.06 5.42 -22.52
C LYS A 253 0.82 5.78 -21.33
N GLN A 254 0.73 4.99 -20.28
CA GLN A 254 1.52 5.15 -19.05
C GLN A 254 1.31 6.51 -18.36
N THR A 255 0.13 7.12 -18.53
CA THR A 255 -0.25 8.39 -17.88
C THR A 255 -1.53 8.25 -17.07
N PHE A 256 -1.84 9.28 -16.29
CA PHE A 256 -3.08 9.41 -15.53
C PHE A 256 -3.93 10.52 -16.12
N GLN A 257 -5.26 10.37 -16.02
CA GLN A 257 -6.21 11.41 -16.39
C GLN A 257 -7.26 11.52 -15.30
N GLU A 258 -7.56 12.74 -14.89
CA GLU A 258 -8.64 13.02 -13.95
C GLU A 258 -9.91 13.41 -14.68
N VAL A 259 -11.04 12.94 -14.18
CA VAL A 259 -12.39 13.37 -14.56
C VAL A 259 -13.19 13.71 -13.31
N SER A 260 -14.21 14.54 -13.46
CA SER A 260 -15.06 14.96 -12.34
C SER A 260 -16.53 14.90 -12.74
N PHE A 261 -17.35 14.45 -11.80
CA PHE A 261 -18.81 14.43 -11.89
C PHE A 261 -19.38 15.18 -10.69
N SER A 262 -20.62 15.64 -10.84
CA SER A 262 -21.33 16.34 -9.77
C SER A 262 -22.64 15.64 -9.47
N TRP A 263 -22.97 15.52 -8.19
CA TRP A 263 -24.16 14.84 -7.70
C TRP A 263 -24.72 15.55 -6.47
N THR A 264 -26.05 15.60 -6.34
CA THR A 264 -26.73 16.11 -5.15
C THR A 264 -27.51 14.97 -4.50
N PRO A 265 -27.00 14.36 -3.41
CA PRO A 265 -27.64 13.23 -2.74
C PRO A 265 -28.96 13.63 -2.07
N ALA A 266 -29.91 12.70 -1.99
CA ALA A 266 -30.92 12.75 -0.94
C ALA A 266 -30.40 12.00 0.30
N LYS A 267 -31.14 11.97 1.41
CA LYS A 267 -30.75 11.19 2.59
C LYS A 267 -30.76 9.70 2.24
N GLY A 268 -29.66 8.99 2.46
CA GLY A 268 -29.54 7.59 2.11
C GLY A 268 -28.12 7.09 1.98
N TRP A 269 -28.00 5.79 1.69
CA TRP A 269 -26.72 5.12 1.44
C TRP A 269 -26.62 4.85 -0.05
N TYR A 270 -25.47 5.19 -0.63
CA TYR A 270 -25.26 5.17 -2.07
C TYR A 270 -23.97 4.44 -2.41
N THR A 271 -24.04 3.55 -3.39
CA THR A 271 -22.87 3.01 -4.06
C THR A 271 -22.55 3.92 -5.25
N VAL A 272 -21.43 4.63 -5.16
CA VAL A 272 -20.88 5.46 -6.23
C VAL A 272 -19.94 4.58 -7.04
N THR A 273 -20.21 4.43 -8.33
CA THR A 273 -19.44 3.58 -9.24
C THR A 273 -18.90 4.40 -10.40
N ILE A 274 -17.62 4.23 -10.71
CA ILE A 274 -17.00 4.73 -11.94
C ILE A 274 -16.62 3.53 -12.80
N ASN A 275 -16.99 3.59 -14.07
CA ASN A 275 -16.68 2.57 -15.07
C ASN A 275 -16.28 3.20 -16.39
N GLU A 276 -15.25 2.67 -17.01
CA GLU A 276 -14.72 3.05 -18.31
C GLU A 276 -14.98 2.00 -19.38
N THR A 277 -14.97 2.47 -20.61
CA THR A 277 -15.01 1.64 -21.81
C THR A 277 -14.21 2.29 -22.94
N ILE A 278 -13.58 1.46 -23.78
CA ILE A 278 -12.90 1.91 -25.00
C ILE A 278 -13.69 1.39 -26.21
N PRO A 279 -14.41 2.25 -26.95
CA PRO A 279 -15.25 1.81 -28.06
C PRO A 279 -14.44 1.07 -29.14
N GLY A 280 -14.83 -0.19 -29.42
CA GLY A 280 -14.21 -0.99 -30.48
C GLY A 280 -12.85 -1.61 -30.12
N VAL A 281 -12.39 -1.46 -28.88
CA VAL A 281 -11.17 -2.09 -28.36
C VAL A 281 -11.57 -3.15 -27.34
N THR A 282 -10.86 -4.28 -27.32
CA THR A 282 -11.05 -5.35 -26.34
C THR A 282 -9.81 -5.42 -25.46
N GLU A 283 -10.01 -5.23 -24.16
CA GLU A 283 -8.96 -5.35 -23.17
C GLU A 283 -8.86 -6.79 -22.68
N ASN A 284 -7.64 -7.24 -22.41
CA ASN A 284 -7.39 -8.58 -21.85
C ASN A 284 -7.50 -8.62 -20.32
N ILE A 285 -7.49 -7.43 -19.70
CA ILE A 285 -7.61 -7.21 -18.28
C ILE A 285 -8.79 -6.24 -18.13
N THR A 286 -9.77 -6.62 -17.31
CA THR A 286 -11.02 -5.84 -17.16
C THR A 286 -11.47 -5.66 -15.72
N TYR A 287 -10.67 -6.14 -14.76
CA TYR A 287 -11.05 -6.09 -13.34
C TYR A 287 -10.83 -4.70 -12.72
N ASP A 288 -10.00 -3.87 -13.36
CA ASP A 288 -9.76 -2.47 -13.02
C ASP A 288 -10.68 -1.50 -13.79
N ASN A 289 -11.52 -2.02 -14.69
CA ASN A 289 -12.47 -1.24 -15.48
C ASN A 289 -13.67 -0.71 -14.69
N GLU A 290 -13.80 -1.05 -13.41
CA GLU A 290 -14.87 -0.55 -12.58
C GLU A 290 -14.42 -0.48 -11.14
N LYS A 291 -14.68 0.65 -10.49
CA LYS A 291 -14.46 0.83 -9.05
C LYS A 291 -15.70 1.40 -8.41
N SER A 292 -15.95 1.03 -7.15
CA SER A 292 -17.08 1.51 -6.37
C SER A 292 -16.66 1.95 -4.98
N GLU A 293 -17.32 2.99 -4.46
CA GLU A 293 -17.18 3.50 -3.10
C GLU A 293 -18.57 3.64 -2.45
N LEU A 294 -18.65 3.49 -1.13
CA LEU A 294 -19.88 3.72 -0.37
C LEU A 294 -19.90 5.16 0.13
N VAL A 295 -21.01 5.86 -0.10
CA VAL A 295 -21.24 7.23 0.39
C VAL A 295 -22.53 7.29 1.18
N VAL A 296 -22.44 7.80 2.40
CA VAL A 296 -23.58 8.01 3.29
C VAL A 296 -23.97 9.48 3.25
N ALA A 297 -25.20 9.75 2.82
CA ALA A 297 -25.77 11.10 2.86
C ALA A 297 -26.71 11.24 4.05
N GLY A 298 -26.32 12.07 5.02
CA GLY A 298 -27.06 12.35 6.24
C GLY A 298 -26.46 11.68 7.50
N PRO A 299 -27.25 11.52 8.57
CA PRO A 299 -26.77 10.98 9.84
C PRO A 299 -26.21 9.58 9.71
N ASP A 300 -25.07 9.37 10.36
CA ASP A 300 -24.56 8.05 10.71
C ASP A 300 -24.06 8.10 12.15
N VAL A 301 -24.75 7.42 13.07
CA VAL A 301 -24.43 7.42 14.50
C VAL A 301 -24.35 6.00 15.00
N ALA A 302 -23.23 5.65 15.62
CA ALA A 302 -22.90 4.31 16.07
C ALA A 302 -22.63 4.24 17.58
N VAL A 303 -22.91 3.08 18.18
CA VAL A 303 -22.45 2.76 19.54
C VAL A 303 -21.06 2.16 19.44
N LEU A 304 -20.04 2.95 19.80
CA LEU A 304 -18.63 2.54 19.71
C LEU A 304 -18.25 1.52 20.80
N SER A 305 -18.75 1.75 22.01
CA SER A 305 -18.49 0.84 23.13
C SER A 305 -19.58 0.96 24.19
N MET A 306 -19.80 -0.13 24.93
CA MET A 306 -20.69 -0.16 26.09
C MET A 306 -19.96 -0.85 27.25
N ASN A 307 -20.08 -0.29 28.44
CA ASN A 307 -19.61 -0.89 29.68
C ASN A 307 -20.80 -1.05 30.64
N ALA A 308 -21.16 -2.31 30.86
CA ALA A 308 -22.18 -2.73 31.79
C ALA A 308 -21.55 -3.67 32.85
N PRO A 309 -22.02 -3.65 34.10
CA PRO A 309 -21.49 -4.53 35.13
C PRO A 309 -21.78 -6.01 34.82
N GLN A 310 -20.80 -6.88 35.02
CA GLN A 310 -20.94 -8.33 34.80
C GLN A 310 -21.91 -8.99 35.79
N THR A 311 -22.09 -8.41 36.98
CA THR A 311 -23.02 -8.88 38.00
C THR A 311 -23.81 -7.72 38.60
N ALA A 312 -25.10 -7.94 38.85
CA ALA A 312 -25.99 -6.98 39.49
C ALA A 312 -26.47 -7.52 40.84
N ILE A 313 -26.69 -6.62 41.80
CA ILE A 313 -27.30 -6.97 43.09
C ILE A 313 -28.81 -6.85 42.92
N LEU A 314 -29.56 -7.81 43.46
CA LEU A 314 -31.02 -7.81 43.44
C LEU A 314 -31.56 -6.48 43.98
N ASN A 315 -32.50 -5.88 43.24
CA ASN A 315 -33.16 -4.61 43.58
C ASN A 315 -32.21 -3.41 43.76
N SER A 316 -31.06 -3.39 43.07
CA SER A 316 -30.11 -2.29 43.10
C SER A 316 -29.92 -1.69 41.71
N MET A 317 -29.99 -0.35 41.61
CA MET A 317 -29.68 0.37 40.37
C MET A 317 -28.20 0.22 40.01
N ARG A 318 -27.94 0.04 38.70
CA ARG A 318 -26.61 -0.04 38.12
C ARG A 318 -26.53 0.90 36.93
N GLN A 319 -25.41 1.59 36.81
CA GLN A 319 -25.13 2.46 35.67
C GLN A 319 -24.49 1.66 34.55
N VAL A 320 -24.93 1.95 33.33
CA VAL A 320 -24.29 1.52 32.09
C VAL A 320 -23.70 2.75 31.44
N THR A 321 -22.46 2.68 31.00
CA THR A 321 -21.85 3.77 30.23
C THR A 321 -21.68 3.35 28.79
N ALA A 322 -21.84 4.28 27.87
CA ALA A 322 -21.63 4.04 26.45
C ALA A 322 -20.92 5.20 25.79
N ASN A 323 -20.13 4.90 24.75
CA ASN A 323 -19.56 5.90 23.86
C ASN A 323 -20.34 5.86 22.55
N ILE A 324 -20.88 7.00 22.16
CA ILE A 324 -21.69 7.18 20.96
C ILE A 324 -20.90 8.07 20.00
N GLU A 325 -20.67 7.58 18.79
CA GLU A 325 -19.88 8.26 17.77
C GLU A 325 -20.77 8.68 16.61
N ASN A 326 -20.66 9.95 16.20
CA ASN A 326 -21.30 10.46 15.00
C ASN A 326 -20.28 10.44 13.85
N LEU A 327 -20.48 9.51 12.92
CA LEU A 327 -19.72 9.37 11.69
C LEU A 327 -20.27 10.28 10.58
N GLY A 328 -21.49 10.79 10.72
CA GLY A 328 -22.15 11.68 9.77
C GLY A 328 -21.44 13.03 9.59
N ALA A 329 -21.84 13.74 8.55
CA ALA A 329 -21.32 15.08 8.24
C ALA A 329 -21.97 16.19 9.09
N GLU A 330 -23.17 15.97 9.63
CA GLU A 330 -23.94 16.94 10.42
C GLU A 330 -23.92 16.62 11.92
N ASP A 331 -24.19 17.62 12.75
CA ASP A 331 -24.43 17.44 14.18
C ASP A 331 -25.81 16.80 14.41
N GLU A 332 -25.89 15.87 15.36
CA GLU A 332 -27.10 15.07 15.56
C GLU A 332 -27.59 15.13 17.00
N VAL A 333 -28.92 15.16 17.16
CA VAL A 333 -29.60 14.98 18.45
C VAL A 333 -30.40 13.69 18.39
N ILE A 334 -29.95 12.68 19.13
CA ILE A 334 -30.53 11.33 19.07
C ILE A 334 -30.99 10.83 20.44
N ASN A 335 -31.92 9.86 20.43
CA ASN A 335 -32.30 9.11 21.61
C ASN A 335 -31.53 7.79 21.66
N VAL A 336 -30.76 7.57 22.72
CA VAL A 336 -30.06 6.31 22.97
C VAL A 336 -30.85 5.50 23.97
N ASN A 337 -31.25 4.30 23.56
CA ASN A 337 -32.07 3.40 24.36
C ASN A 337 -31.20 2.28 24.95
N LEU A 338 -31.17 2.15 26.28
CA LEU A 338 -30.65 0.95 26.92
C LEU A 338 -31.72 -0.15 26.86
N ARG A 339 -31.37 -1.32 26.33
CA ARG A 339 -32.28 -2.47 26.25
C ARG A 339 -31.78 -3.65 27.07
N GLU A 340 -32.63 -4.16 27.96
CA GLU A 340 -32.43 -5.41 28.69
C GLU A 340 -33.39 -6.47 28.13
N ASN A 341 -32.85 -7.60 27.64
CA ASN A 341 -33.63 -8.69 27.03
C ASN A 341 -34.65 -8.21 25.97
N GLY A 342 -34.26 -7.21 25.17
CA GLY A 342 -35.09 -6.62 24.12
C GLY A 342 -36.06 -5.52 24.57
N THR A 343 -36.21 -5.29 25.88
CA THR A 343 -37.08 -4.25 26.45
C THR A 343 -36.27 -2.99 26.74
N ILE A 344 -36.78 -1.82 26.36
CA ILE A 344 -36.14 -0.54 26.70
C ILE A 344 -36.31 -0.30 28.20
N VAL A 345 -35.19 -0.15 28.91
CA VAL A 345 -35.14 0.07 30.36
C VAL A 345 -34.70 1.48 30.74
N ASP A 346 -33.98 2.17 29.85
CA ASP A 346 -33.66 3.59 30.00
C ASP A 346 -33.50 4.27 28.63
N THR A 347 -33.63 5.60 28.59
CA THR A 347 -33.45 6.41 27.38
C THR A 347 -32.84 7.76 27.73
N VAL A 348 -31.73 8.10 27.08
CA VAL A 348 -31.12 9.43 27.18
C VAL A 348 -31.11 10.10 25.82
N GLN A 349 -31.41 11.40 25.79
CA GLN A 349 -31.20 12.22 24.60
C GLN A 349 -29.79 12.82 24.66
N VAL A 350 -29.05 12.70 23.56
CA VAL A 350 -27.67 13.17 23.47
C VAL A 350 -27.47 13.98 22.19
N PHE A 351 -26.75 15.10 22.33
CA PHE A 351 -26.19 15.83 21.21
C PHE A 351 -24.79 15.26 20.92
N VAL A 352 -24.55 14.87 19.67
CA VAL A 352 -23.25 14.37 19.22
C VAL A 352 -22.83 15.18 18.00
N ALA A 353 -21.82 16.02 18.17
CA ALA A 353 -21.29 16.81 17.06
C ALA A 353 -20.70 15.90 15.98
N SER A 354 -20.70 16.39 14.73
CA SER A 354 -20.13 15.72 13.56
C SER A 354 -18.69 15.26 13.81
N LYS A 355 -18.37 14.02 13.42
CA LYS A 355 -17.06 13.37 13.60
C LYS A 355 -16.55 13.38 15.05
N ARG A 356 -17.45 13.35 16.04
CA ARG A 356 -17.12 13.31 17.47
C ARG A 356 -17.76 12.13 18.17
N THR A 357 -17.15 11.78 19.31
CA THR A 357 -17.65 10.77 20.24
C THR A 357 -18.11 11.44 21.52
N GLN A 358 -19.29 11.05 22.01
CA GLN A 358 -19.88 11.51 23.26
C GLN A 358 -20.06 10.32 24.21
N SER A 359 -19.49 10.43 25.41
CA SER A 359 -19.74 9.48 26.49
C SER A 359 -21.05 9.82 27.19
N ILE A 360 -21.87 8.80 27.46
CA ILE A 360 -23.14 8.90 28.16
C ILE A 360 -23.24 7.86 29.28
N THR A 361 -24.13 8.13 30.23
CA THR A 361 -24.50 7.21 31.31
C THR A 361 -26.01 7.00 31.27
N LEU A 362 -26.43 5.74 31.31
CA LEU A 362 -27.79 5.25 31.37
C LEU A 362 -27.99 4.46 32.68
#